data_AF-R0HNR8-F1
#
_entry.id   AF-R0HNR8-F1
#
_cell.length_a   1.000
_cell.length_b   1.000
_cell.length_c   1.000
_cell.angle_alpha   90.00
_cell.angle_beta   90.00
_cell.angle_gamma   90.00
#
_symmetry.space_group_name_H-M   'P 1'
#
loop_
_entity.id
_entity.type
_entity.pdbx_description
1 polymer ?
#
loop_
_entity_poly.entity_id
_entity_poly.type
_entity_poly.pdbx_seq_one_letter_code
_entity_poly.pdbx_strand_id
1 'polypeptide(L)'
;MAASPKIGIGIASVSSTHRVSAASSALSPPPHLFFLTTTATSTTRRGSSFLLRQQPNRTRSSDSLRLRVSATNSPSSSGEIIENVVIIGSGPAGYTAAIYAARANLKPVVFEGYQMGGVPGGQLMTTTEVENFPGFPDGITGPDLMERMRKQAERWGAELYPEDVESLSVKTAPFTVQSSERKVKCHSIIYATGATAKRLRLPREEEFWSRGISACAICDGASPLFKGQVLAVVGGGDTATEEALYLTKYARHVHLLVRRDQLRASKAMQDRVINNPNITVHYNTETVDVLSNTKGQMSGILLRRLDTGEETELEAKGLFYGIGHSPNSQLLEGQVELDSSGYVLVREGTSNTSVEGVFAAGDVQLLSYLSL
;
A
#
# COMPACT_ATOMS: atom_id res chain seq x y z
N MET A 1 -44.47 62.93 -5.72
CA MET A 1 -43.71 64.14 -5.38
C MET A 1 -42.23 63.78 -5.42
N ALA A 2 -41.47 64.51 -6.25
CA ALA A 2 -40.01 64.55 -6.42
C ALA A 2 -39.27 63.22 -6.78
N ALA A 3 -38.23 63.17 -7.60
CA ALA A 3 -37.74 63.85 -8.81
C ALA A 3 -36.34 63.23 -9.03
N SER A 4 -36.01 62.83 -10.25
CA SER A 4 -34.65 62.39 -10.64
C SER A 4 -33.64 63.56 -10.60
N PRO A 5 -32.34 63.29 -10.79
CA PRO A 5 -31.85 63.33 -12.17
C PRO A 5 -30.84 62.22 -12.56
N LYS A 6 -30.84 61.99 -13.87
CA LYS A 6 -29.90 61.20 -14.67
C LYS A 6 -28.55 61.92 -14.80
N ILE A 7 -27.47 61.15 -14.93
CA ILE A 7 -26.27 61.55 -15.70
C ILE A 7 -25.89 60.38 -16.61
N GLY A 8 -25.74 60.68 -17.89
CA GLY A 8 -25.12 59.80 -18.90
C GLY A 8 -23.91 60.49 -19.52
N ILE A 9 -23.47 59.95 -20.67
CA ILE A 9 -22.31 60.29 -21.53
C ILE A 9 -21.08 59.42 -21.19
N GLY A 10 -20.39 58.76 -22.11
CA GLY A 10 -20.45 58.74 -23.57
C GLY A 10 -19.35 57.82 -24.13
N ILE A 11 -19.53 57.45 -25.39
CA ILE A 11 -18.77 56.48 -26.17
C ILE A 11 -17.51 57.14 -26.75
N ALA A 12 -16.38 56.44 -26.81
CA ALA A 12 -15.31 56.72 -27.78
C ALA A 12 -14.58 55.43 -28.19
N SER A 13 -14.74 55.08 -29.47
CA SER A 13 -13.96 54.09 -30.21
C SER A 13 -12.63 54.69 -30.65
N VAL A 14 -11.53 53.93 -30.54
CA VAL A 14 -10.33 54.16 -31.35
C VAL A 14 -9.83 52.83 -31.89
N SER A 15 -9.83 52.75 -33.21
CA SER A 15 -9.19 51.73 -34.03
C SER A 15 -7.68 51.91 -34.04
N SER A 16 -6.92 50.82 -34.00
CA SER A 16 -5.63 50.77 -34.71
C SER A 16 -5.44 49.39 -35.33
N THR A 17 -5.53 49.41 -36.65
CA THR A 17 -5.09 48.42 -37.63
C THR A 17 -3.63 48.00 -37.44
N HIS A 18 -3.35 46.70 -37.53
CA HIS A 18 -2.20 46.23 -38.32
C HIS A 18 -2.55 44.92 -39.04
N ARG A 19 -2.47 45.00 -40.38
CA ARG A 19 -2.55 43.90 -41.34
C ARG A 19 -1.16 43.30 -41.55
N VAL A 20 -1.15 41.97 -41.63
CA VAL A 20 -0.52 41.11 -42.66
C VAL A 20 1.01 41.15 -42.82
N SER A 21 1.64 39.98 -42.62
CA SER A 21 2.49 39.36 -43.66
C SER A 21 2.64 37.86 -43.40
N ALA A 22 2.09 37.06 -44.31
CA ALA A 22 2.44 35.66 -44.48
C ALA A 22 3.76 35.57 -45.26
N ALA A 23 4.62 34.62 -44.91
CA ALA A 23 5.65 34.13 -45.81
C ALA A 23 5.83 32.62 -45.58
N SER A 24 5.32 31.87 -46.55
CA SER A 24 5.65 30.48 -46.83
C SER A 24 7.01 30.39 -47.50
N SER A 25 7.82 29.40 -47.14
CA SER A 25 8.73 28.74 -48.09
C SER A 25 9.18 27.38 -47.55
N ALA A 26 8.82 26.34 -48.30
CA ALA A 26 9.32 24.98 -48.17
C ALA A 26 10.80 24.88 -48.59
N LEU A 27 11.53 23.90 -48.03
CA LEU A 27 12.24 22.80 -48.75
C LEU A 27 13.32 22.15 -47.84
N SER A 28 13.10 20.86 -47.56
CA SER A 28 14.00 19.69 -47.58
C SER A 28 15.35 19.62 -46.79
N PRO A 29 15.68 18.42 -46.22
CA PRO A 29 16.87 18.15 -45.39
C PRO A 29 18.06 17.60 -46.20
N PRO A 30 19.26 17.44 -45.61
CA PRO A 30 19.94 16.12 -45.61
C PRO A 30 21.00 15.94 -44.45
N PRO A 31 21.92 14.95 -44.45
CA PRO A 31 21.71 13.50 -44.28
C PRO A 31 22.76 12.85 -43.30
N HIS A 32 22.96 11.52 -43.43
CA HIS A 32 23.93 10.58 -42.80
C HIS A 32 23.39 9.88 -41.54
N LEU A 33 22.96 8.62 -41.51
CA LEU A 33 23.45 7.36 -42.12
C LEU A 33 24.95 7.10 -41.89
N PHE A 34 25.24 6.33 -40.83
CA PHE A 34 26.38 5.42 -40.79
C PHE A 34 25.89 4.03 -40.39
N PHE A 35 25.93 3.14 -41.39
CA PHE A 35 26.00 1.69 -41.22
C PHE A 35 27.39 1.34 -40.67
N LEU A 36 27.44 0.41 -39.72
CA LEU A 36 28.61 -0.45 -39.50
C LEU A 36 28.10 -1.88 -39.28
N THR A 37 28.15 -2.64 -40.36
CA THR A 37 28.05 -4.09 -40.41
C THR A 37 29.39 -4.72 -40.03
N THR A 38 29.30 -5.88 -39.33
CA THR A 38 30.26 -7.00 -39.27
C THR A 38 31.63 -6.70 -38.64
N THR A 39 32.11 -7.46 -37.67
CA THR A 39 32.49 -8.87 -37.85
C THR A 39 32.33 -9.71 -36.58
N ALA A 40 31.71 -10.87 -36.75
CA ALA A 40 31.92 -12.03 -35.88
C ALA A 40 33.36 -12.55 -36.05
N THR A 41 34.03 -12.82 -34.93
CA THR A 41 35.16 -13.76 -34.90
C THR A 41 34.91 -14.77 -33.80
N SER A 42 34.64 -15.99 -34.26
CA SER A 42 34.72 -17.21 -33.48
C SER A 42 36.19 -17.54 -33.19
N THR A 43 36.50 -17.81 -31.93
CA THR A 43 37.65 -18.64 -31.57
C THR A 43 37.19 -19.66 -30.55
N THR A 44 37.12 -20.88 -31.04
CA THR A 44 37.02 -22.10 -30.25
C THR A 44 38.37 -22.41 -29.60
N ARG A 45 38.27 -23.19 -28.51
CA ARG A 45 39.11 -24.33 -28.12
C ARG A 45 40.09 -24.17 -26.94
N ARG A 46 39.95 -25.19 -26.08
CA ARG A 46 40.89 -25.81 -25.11
C ARG A 46 40.96 -25.05 -23.78
N GLY A 47 40.58 -25.62 -22.63
CA GLY A 47 40.62 -27.02 -22.23
C GLY A 47 41.98 -27.33 -21.61
N SER A 48 42.10 -27.12 -20.31
CA SER A 48 43.22 -27.64 -19.51
C SER A 48 42.78 -27.75 -18.04
N SER A 49 42.35 -28.95 -17.72
CA SER A 49 42.34 -29.53 -16.38
C SER A 49 43.73 -29.42 -15.74
N PHE A 50 43.81 -28.82 -14.56
CA PHE A 50 45.00 -28.91 -13.72
C PHE A 50 44.73 -29.83 -12.53
N LEU A 51 45.68 -30.75 -12.37
CA LEU A 51 45.63 -31.96 -11.58
C LEU A 51 45.71 -31.68 -10.07
N LEU A 52 44.92 -32.44 -9.32
CA LEU A 52 45.14 -32.73 -7.91
C LEU A 52 46.58 -33.22 -7.69
N ARG A 53 47.28 -32.60 -6.75
CA ARG A 53 48.49 -33.17 -6.15
C ARG A 53 48.21 -33.47 -4.68
N GLN A 54 47.77 -34.70 -4.42
CA GLN A 54 47.82 -35.31 -3.09
C GLN A 54 49.22 -35.87 -2.83
N GLN A 55 49.76 -35.65 -1.63
CA GLN A 55 50.88 -36.38 -1.03
C GLN A 55 50.90 -36.11 0.51
N PRO A 56 51.49 -36.98 1.34
CA PRO A 56 50.74 -37.95 2.13
C PRO A 56 50.82 -37.74 3.66
N ASN A 57 49.93 -38.45 4.36
CA ASN A 57 49.93 -38.66 5.81
C ASN A 57 51.32 -39.03 6.36
N ARG A 58 51.76 -38.30 7.38
CA ARG A 58 52.76 -38.76 8.34
C ARG A 58 52.23 -38.61 9.76
N THR A 59 52.02 -39.75 10.38
CA THR A 59 51.81 -39.96 11.80
C THR A 59 53.05 -39.56 12.59
N ARG A 60 52.88 -38.80 13.67
CA ARG A 60 53.80 -38.81 14.82
C ARG A 60 53.02 -38.45 16.09
N SER A 61 52.97 -39.44 16.96
CA SER A 61 52.58 -39.37 18.36
C SER A 61 53.56 -38.51 19.16
N SER A 62 53.04 -37.65 20.01
CA SER A 62 53.71 -37.26 21.24
C SER A 62 52.68 -36.96 22.31
N ASP A 63 52.57 -37.87 23.26
CA ASP A 63 51.91 -37.68 24.54
C ASP A 63 52.41 -36.41 25.22
N SER A 64 51.48 -35.56 25.63
CA SER A 64 51.72 -34.60 26.69
C SER A 64 50.52 -34.59 27.62
N LEU A 65 50.69 -35.24 28.77
CA LEU A 65 49.87 -35.08 29.97
C LEU A 65 49.57 -33.60 30.23
N ARG A 66 48.29 -33.22 30.29
CA ARG A 66 47.86 -32.00 30.98
C ARG A 66 46.59 -32.24 31.79
N LEU A 67 46.64 -31.68 32.99
CA LEU A 67 45.72 -31.82 34.11
C LEU A 67 44.24 -31.68 33.73
N ARG A 68 43.40 -32.54 34.32
CA ARG A 68 41.97 -32.25 34.54
C ARG A 68 41.86 -31.12 35.55
N VAL A 69 41.49 -29.93 35.07
CA VAL A 69 40.90 -28.89 35.91
C VAL A 69 39.39 -28.99 35.74
N SER A 70 38.69 -29.40 36.79
CA SER A 70 37.25 -29.28 36.89
C SER A 70 36.91 -27.79 36.90
N ALA A 71 36.38 -27.29 35.79
CA ALA A 71 35.78 -25.97 35.72
C ALA A 71 34.37 -26.05 36.34
N THR A 72 34.29 -26.04 37.67
CA THR A 72 33.08 -25.65 38.38
C THR A 72 33.07 -24.13 38.50
N ASN A 73 32.18 -23.51 37.72
CA ASN A 73 31.53 -22.20 37.88
C ASN A 73 31.48 -21.46 36.56
N SER A 74 30.52 -21.85 35.72
CA SER A 74 29.90 -20.93 34.77
C SER A 74 29.13 -19.88 35.60
N PRO A 75 29.29 -18.57 35.35
CA PRO A 75 28.42 -17.59 35.96
C PRO A 75 27.03 -17.75 35.33
N SER A 76 26.12 -18.35 36.10
CA SER A 76 24.69 -18.35 35.84
C SER A 76 24.13 -16.96 36.11
N SER A 77 24.22 -16.09 35.10
CA SER A 77 23.35 -14.92 35.00
C SER A 77 22.95 -14.77 33.54
N SER A 78 22.04 -15.64 33.08
CA SER A 78 21.24 -15.36 31.90
C SER A 78 20.31 -14.19 32.25
N GLY A 79 20.87 -12.96 32.23
CA GLY A 79 20.05 -11.76 32.23
C GLY A 79 19.12 -11.87 31.02
N GLU A 80 17.82 -11.73 31.26
CA GLU A 80 16.83 -11.66 30.18
C GLU A 80 17.28 -10.54 29.23
N ILE A 81 17.56 -10.87 27.96
CA ILE A 81 17.95 -9.88 26.96
C ILE A 81 16.74 -8.97 26.74
N ILE A 82 16.94 -7.67 26.94
CA ILE A 82 15.91 -6.66 26.68
C ILE A 82 16.30 -5.93 25.39
N GLU A 83 15.45 -6.04 24.38
CA GLU A 83 15.65 -5.39 23.09
C GLU A 83 15.45 -3.88 23.19
N ASN A 84 16.20 -3.11 22.41
CA ASN A 84 16.02 -1.66 22.38
C ASN A 84 14.67 -1.28 21.77
N VAL A 85 14.33 -1.92 20.65
CA VAL A 85 13.10 -1.66 19.90
C VAL A 85 12.59 -2.93 19.24
N VAL A 86 11.30 -3.19 19.42
CA VAL A 86 10.56 -4.22 18.69
C VAL A 86 9.58 -3.55 17.72
N ILE A 87 9.56 -4.00 16.48
CA ILE A 87 8.67 -3.50 15.44
C ILE A 87 7.66 -4.61 15.12
N ILE A 88 6.38 -4.28 15.12
CA ILE A 88 5.31 -5.24 14.84
C ILE A 88 4.62 -4.81 13.55
N GLY A 89 4.84 -5.56 12.48
CA GLY A 89 4.32 -5.30 11.14
C GLY A 89 5.43 -5.13 10.09
N SER A 90 5.16 -5.65 8.90
CA SER A 90 6.10 -5.73 7.76
C SER A 90 5.70 -4.87 6.55
N GLY A 91 4.74 -3.96 6.70
CA GLY A 91 4.42 -3.00 5.64
C GLY A 91 5.54 -1.97 5.43
N PRO A 92 5.35 -1.01 4.50
CA PRO A 92 6.31 0.07 4.25
C PRO A 92 6.73 0.83 5.53
N ALA A 93 5.78 1.07 6.45
CA ALA A 93 6.06 1.72 7.73
C ALA A 93 7.01 0.88 8.61
N GLY A 94 6.74 -0.42 8.75
CA GLY A 94 7.53 -1.34 9.56
C GLY A 94 8.96 -1.50 9.04
N TYR A 95 9.13 -1.75 7.74
CA TYR A 95 10.47 -1.86 7.16
C TYR A 95 11.23 -0.54 7.14
N THR A 96 10.56 0.60 6.91
CA THR A 96 11.23 1.91 7.01
C THR A 96 11.73 2.14 8.43
N ALA A 97 10.90 1.87 9.45
CA ALA A 97 11.33 1.97 10.85
C ALA A 97 12.51 1.04 11.14
N ALA A 98 12.47 -0.21 10.65
CA ALA A 98 13.55 -1.18 10.82
C ALA A 98 14.88 -0.70 10.20
N ILE A 99 14.84 -0.17 8.98
CA ILE A 99 16.02 0.38 8.30
C ILE A 99 16.67 1.48 9.14
N TYR A 100 15.88 2.44 9.64
CA TYR A 100 16.42 3.55 10.43
C TYR A 100 16.92 3.10 11.81
N ALA A 101 16.19 2.25 12.52
CA ALA A 101 16.61 1.72 13.80
C ALA A 101 17.88 0.86 13.69
N ALA A 102 17.99 0.03 12.65
CA ALA A 102 19.17 -0.78 12.39
C ALA A 102 20.40 0.09 12.06
N ARG A 103 20.23 1.13 11.23
CA ARG A 103 21.28 2.12 10.94
C ARG A 103 21.73 2.91 12.17
N ALA A 104 20.84 3.12 13.13
CA ALA A 104 21.15 3.72 14.43
C ALA A 104 21.80 2.73 15.42
N ASN A 105 22.15 1.51 14.97
CA ASN A 105 22.75 0.45 15.76
C ASN A 105 21.89 -0.01 16.95
N LEU A 106 20.55 0.10 16.82
CA LEU A 106 19.61 -0.35 17.85
C LEU A 106 19.25 -1.84 17.76
N LYS A 107 19.67 -2.52 16.68
CA LYS A 107 19.39 -3.95 16.41
C LYS A 107 17.89 -4.27 16.52
N PRO A 108 17.03 -3.69 15.66
CA PRO A 108 15.59 -3.86 15.78
C PRO A 108 15.18 -5.31 15.52
N VAL A 109 14.33 -5.83 16.39
CA VAL A 109 13.59 -7.09 16.17
C VAL A 109 12.27 -6.76 15.49
N VAL A 110 11.97 -7.41 14.37
CA VAL A 110 10.77 -7.16 13.56
C VAL A 110 9.93 -8.44 13.48
N PHE A 111 8.68 -8.36 13.90
CA PHE A 111 7.68 -9.39 13.66
C PHE A 111 6.92 -9.07 12.39
N GLU A 112 7.03 -9.92 11.40
CA GLU A 112 6.56 -9.64 10.05
C GLU A 112 5.13 -10.09 9.79
N GLY A 113 4.57 -10.93 10.66
CA GLY A 113 3.34 -11.65 10.42
C GLY A 113 3.56 -12.95 9.66
N TYR A 114 2.61 -13.87 9.79
CA TYR A 114 2.61 -15.15 9.09
C TYR A 114 1.20 -15.57 8.64
N GLN A 115 0.32 -15.90 9.58
CA GLN A 115 -1.07 -16.28 9.32
C GLN A 115 -2.01 -15.10 9.57
N MET A 116 -2.01 -14.58 10.79
CA MET A 116 -2.87 -13.49 11.21
C MET A 116 -2.45 -12.15 10.59
N GLY A 117 -1.14 -11.89 10.55
CA GLY A 117 -0.58 -10.71 9.89
C GLY A 117 -0.55 -10.80 8.37
N GLY A 118 -0.86 -11.96 7.80
CA GLY A 118 -0.79 -12.23 6.37
C GLY A 118 0.64 -12.37 5.84
N VAL A 119 0.78 -12.32 4.51
CA VAL A 119 2.07 -12.42 3.84
C VAL A 119 2.95 -11.21 4.23
N PRO A 120 4.22 -11.43 4.65
CA PRO A 120 5.16 -10.36 4.92
C PRO A 120 5.23 -9.34 3.78
N GLY A 121 5.15 -8.05 4.11
CA GLY A 121 5.07 -6.96 3.15
C GLY A 121 3.76 -6.16 3.22
N GLY A 122 2.73 -6.70 3.87
CA GLY A 122 1.46 -6.01 4.10
C GLY A 122 0.60 -5.88 2.84
N GLN A 123 -0.25 -4.85 2.79
CA GLN A 123 -1.28 -4.71 1.73
C GLN A 123 -0.70 -4.69 0.30
N LEU A 124 0.53 -4.18 0.12
CA LEU A 124 1.20 -4.14 -1.18
C LEU A 124 1.50 -5.54 -1.75
N MET A 125 1.47 -6.60 -0.94
CA MET A 125 1.58 -7.97 -1.45
C MET A 125 0.36 -8.40 -2.28
N THR A 126 -0.74 -7.66 -2.19
CA THR A 126 -2.00 -7.96 -2.90
C THR A 126 -2.26 -7.02 -4.09
N THR A 127 -1.40 -6.02 -4.31
CA THR A 127 -1.46 -5.16 -5.50
C THR A 127 -0.54 -5.66 -6.61
N THR A 128 -0.86 -5.30 -7.85
CA THR A 128 -0.09 -5.66 -9.03
C THR A 128 1.04 -4.67 -9.26
N GLU A 129 0.72 -3.42 -9.60
CA GLU A 129 1.67 -2.36 -9.92
C GLU A 129 1.55 -1.17 -8.96
N VAL A 130 2.70 -0.58 -8.62
CA VAL A 130 2.83 0.61 -7.78
C VAL A 130 3.50 1.70 -8.61
N GLU A 131 2.71 2.69 -9.03
CA GLU A 131 3.17 3.80 -9.89
C GLU A 131 3.42 5.10 -9.11
N ASN A 132 3.03 5.13 -7.83
CA ASN A 132 3.03 6.33 -7.00
C ASN A 132 4.05 6.28 -5.84
N PHE A 133 4.96 5.29 -5.83
CA PHE A 133 6.08 5.26 -4.88
C PHE A 133 7.31 5.93 -5.50
N PRO A 134 7.85 7.00 -4.89
CA PRO A 134 8.96 7.76 -5.49
C PRO A 134 10.22 6.93 -5.61
N GLY A 135 10.95 7.11 -6.72
CA GLY A 135 12.17 6.35 -7.04
C GLY A 135 11.97 5.24 -8.08
N PHE A 136 10.73 4.99 -8.50
CA PHE A 136 10.37 4.00 -9.52
C PHE A 136 9.63 4.69 -10.68
N PRO A 137 10.34 5.38 -11.59
CA PRO A 137 9.71 6.16 -12.67
C PRO A 137 8.91 5.30 -13.66
N ASP A 138 9.28 4.03 -13.80
CA ASP A 138 8.62 3.06 -14.69
C ASP A 138 7.62 2.17 -13.94
N GLY A 139 7.31 2.50 -12.67
CA GLY A 139 6.54 1.63 -11.78
C GLY A 139 7.37 0.47 -11.19
N ILE A 140 6.75 -0.25 -10.25
CA ILE A 140 7.29 -1.47 -9.65
C ILE A 140 6.13 -2.33 -9.12
N THR A 141 6.26 -3.65 -9.18
CA THR A 141 5.25 -4.51 -8.56
C THR A 141 5.22 -4.35 -7.05
N GLY A 142 4.05 -4.49 -6.44
CA GLY A 142 3.90 -4.42 -4.98
C GLY A 142 4.83 -5.41 -4.24
N PRO A 143 4.85 -6.70 -4.61
CA PRO A 143 5.78 -7.67 -4.04
C PRO A 143 7.26 -7.33 -4.24
N ASP A 144 7.67 -6.85 -5.41
CA ASP A 144 9.09 -6.49 -5.65
C ASP A 144 9.52 -5.27 -4.81
N LEU A 145 8.62 -4.30 -4.63
CA LEU A 145 8.87 -3.15 -3.75
C LEU A 145 9.08 -3.63 -2.32
N MET A 146 8.20 -4.48 -1.81
CA MET A 146 8.29 -4.97 -0.44
C MET A 146 9.53 -5.84 -0.20
N GLU A 147 9.88 -6.69 -1.16
CA GLU A 147 11.11 -7.49 -1.10
C GLU A 147 12.38 -6.62 -1.07
N ARG A 148 12.40 -5.51 -1.83
CA ARG A 148 13.51 -4.54 -1.77
C ARG A 148 13.61 -3.86 -0.40
N MET A 149 12.48 -3.47 0.18
CA MET A 149 12.44 -2.87 1.53
C MET A 149 12.90 -3.86 2.60
N ARG A 150 12.42 -5.12 2.53
CA ARG A 150 12.82 -6.21 3.43
C ARG A 150 14.33 -6.44 3.38
N LYS A 151 14.89 -6.65 2.18
CA LYS A 151 16.34 -6.83 1.97
C LYS A 151 17.16 -5.65 2.48
N GLN A 152 16.64 -4.42 2.36
CA GLN A 152 17.31 -3.25 2.89
C GLN A 152 17.32 -3.23 4.42
N ALA A 153 16.24 -3.65 5.08
CA ALA A 153 16.19 -3.79 6.54
C ALA A 153 17.20 -4.85 7.03
N GLU A 154 17.18 -6.05 6.44
CA GLU A 154 18.12 -7.14 6.77
C GLU A 154 19.58 -6.71 6.57
N ARG A 155 19.89 -6.04 5.46
CA ARG A 155 21.24 -5.55 5.15
C ARG A 155 21.82 -4.66 6.25
N TRP A 156 21.00 -3.85 6.91
CA TRP A 156 21.45 -2.94 7.98
C TRP A 156 21.46 -3.60 9.36
N GLY A 157 21.03 -4.86 9.48
CA GLY A 157 21.10 -5.63 10.72
C GLY A 157 19.78 -5.66 11.50
N ALA A 158 18.63 -5.46 10.84
CA ALA A 158 17.34 -5.79 11.43
C ALA A 158 17.17 -7.32 11.49
N GLU A 159 16.67 -7.83 12.62
CA GLU A 159 16.33 -9.24 12.78
C GLU A 159 14.85 -9.43 12.45
N LEU A 160 14.57 -10.16 11.36
CA LEU A 160 13.22 -10.31 10.82
C LEU A 160 12.68 -11.71 11.13
N TYR A 161 11.51 -11.76 11.75
CA TYR A 161 10.84 -13.00 12.14
C TYR A 161 9.47 -13.11 11.45
N PRO A 162 9.27 -14.09 10.56
CA PRO A 162 7.98 -14.33 9.91
C PRO A 162 7.02 -15.02 10.88
N GLU A 163 6.61 -14.27 11.91
CA GLU A 163 5.79 -14.73 13.02
C GLU A 163 4.69 -13.74 13.34
N ASP A 164 3.54 -14.25 13.77
CA ASP A 164 2.46 -13.44 14.31
C ASP A 164 2.74 -13.10 15.78
N VAL A 165 2.56 -11.84 16.13
CA VAL A 165 2.44 -11.46 17.54
C VAL A 165 1.04 -11.81 18.01
N GLU A 166 0.95 -12.66 19.02
CA GLU A 166 -0.31 -13.15 19.59
C GLU A 166 -0.69 -12.41 20.87
N SER A 167 0.30 -11.84 21.55
CA SER A 167 0.09 -11.08 22.79
C SER A 167 1.10 -9.96 22.95
N LEU A 168 0.62 -8.85 23.50
CA LEU A 168 1.36 -7.62 23.70
C LEU A 168 1.00 -7.02 25.06
N SER A 169 2.00 -6.63 25.85
CA SER A 169 1.80 -5.94 27.12
C SER A 169 2.65 -4.67 27.19
N VAL A 170 1.98 -3.52 27.25
CA VAL A 170 2.62 -2.19 27.21
C VAL A 170 2.38 -1.32 28.45
N LYS A 171 1.65 -1.82 29.45
CA LYS A 171 1.34 -1.04 30.67
C LYS A 171 2.52 -0.89 31.63
N THR A 172 3.50 -1.80 31.55
CA THR A 172 4.66 -1.81 32.45
C THR A 172 5.93 -2.07 31.63
N ALA A 173 6.91 -1.19 31.75
CA ALA A 173 8.23 -1.37 31.13
C ALA A 173 9.11 -2.33 31.97
N PRO A 174 9.97 -3.16 31.35
CA PRO A 174 10.09 -3.38 29.90
C PRO A 174 8.85 -4.09 29.33
N PHE A 175 8.42 -3.65 28.15
CA PHE A 175 7.26 -4.18 27.46
C PHE A 175 7.48 -5.61 27.04
N THR A 176 6.40 -6.36 26.83
CA THR A 176 6.47 -7.78 26.46
C THR A 176 5.74 -8.01 25.16
N VAL A 177 6.43 -8.63 24.20
CA VAL A 177 5.88 -9.08 22.92
C VAL A 177 6.00 -10.60 22.85
N GLN A 178 4.93 -11.28 22.46
CA GLN A 178 4.86 -12.73 22.45
C GLN A 178 4.29 -13.23 21.12
N SER A 179 5.02 -14.11 20.45
CA SER A 179 4.52 -15.01 19.40
C SER A 179 4.41 -16.44 19.94
N SER A 180 4.01 -17.38 19.10
CA SER A 180 4.06 -18.81 19.42
C SER A 180 5.48 -19.34 19.65
N GLU A 181 6.49 -18.73 19.04
CA GLU A 181 7.87 -19.21 19.12
C GLU A 181 8.72 -18.46 20.16
N ARG A 182 8.42 -17.19 20.42
CA ARG A 182 9.30 -16.34 21.24
C ARG A 182 8.56 -15.37 22.13
N LYS A 183 9.19 -15.09 23.26
CA LYS A 183 8.85 -14.02 24.19
C LYS A 183 9.99 -13.03 24.22
N VAL A 184 9.70 -11.78 23.91
CA VAL A 184 10.71 -10.71 23.82
C VAL A 184 10.35 -9.59 24.80
N LYS A 185 11.31 -9.16 25.61
CA LYS A 185 11.23 -7.94 26.40
C LYS A 185 11.85 -6.78 25.61
N CYS A 186 11.28 -5.59 25.71
CA CYS A 186 11.84 -4.42 25.02
C CYS A 186 11.61 -3.10 25.74
N HIS A 187 12.46 -2.12 25.42
CA HIS A 187 12.34 -0.75 25.92
C HIS A 187 11.33 0.08 25.12
N SER A 188 11.15 -0.22 23.83
CA SER A 188 10.24 0.50 22.96
C SER A 188 9.58 -0.40 21.91
N ILE A 189 8.40 0.01 21.45
CA ILE A 189 7.64 -0.69 20.42
C ILE A 189 7.23 0.28 19.33
N ILE A 190 7.40 -0.12 18.06
CA ILE A 190 6.79 0.54 16.90
C ILE A 190 5.71 -0.40 16.36
N TYR A 191 4.46 -0.01 16.57
CA TYR A 191 3.28 -0.75 16.12
C TYR A 191 2.91 -0.28 14.70
N ALA A 192 3.17 -1.13 13.71
CA ALA A 192 3.05 -0.83 12.29
C ALA A 192 2.26 -1.92 11.54
N THR A 193 1.22 -2.46 12.19
CA THR A 193 0.39 -3.57 11.70
C THR A 193 -0.58 -3.17 10.59
N GLY A 194 -0.65 -1.87 10.27
CA GLY A 194 -1.49 -1.33 9.21
C GLY A 194 -2.99 -1.47 9.47
N ALA A 195 -3.75 -1.55 8.38
CA ALA A 195 -5.19 -1.75 8.38
C ALA A 195 -5.55 -2.75 7.26
N THR A 196 -6.75 -3.31 7.36
CA THR A 196 -7.28 -4.27 6.40
C THR A 196 -8.51 -3.68 5.71
N ALA A 197 -8.53 -3.69 4.38
CA ALA A 197 -9.69 -3.26 3.61
C ALA A 197 -10.93 -4.08 3.97
N LYS A 198 -12.05 -3.41 4.24
CA LYS A 198 -13.33 -4.10 4.44
C LYS A 198 -13.79 -4.66 3.10
N ARG A 199 -14.21 -5.91 3.10
CA ARG A 199 -14.73 -6.61 1.92
C ARG A 199 -16.18 -7.02 2.12
N LEU A 200 -16.92 -7.16 1.01
CA LEU A 200 -18.31 -7.61 1.01
C LEU A 200 -18.43 -9.13 1.20
N ARG A 201 -17.38 -9.89 0.87
CA ARG A 201 -17.35 -11.36 0.87
C ARG A 201 -18.35 -11.94 -0.13
N LEU A 202 -18.37 -11.39 -1.34
CA LEU A 202 -19.19 -11.91 -2.44
C LEU A 202 -18.79 -13.34 -2.80
N PRO A 203 -19.71 -14.18 -3.30
CA PRO A 203 -19.41 -15.57 -3.65
C PRO A 203 -18.19 -15.73 -4.56
N ARG A 204 -18.02 -14.85 -5.55
CA ARG A 204 -16.88 -14.87 -6.49
C ARG A 204 -15.84 -13.79 -6.21
N GLU A 205 -15.85 -13.18 -5.02
CA GLU A 205 -14.94 -12.08 -4.68
C GLU A 205 -13.47 -12.47 -4.84
N GLU A 206 -13.09 -13.64 -4.34
CA GLU A 206 -11.68 -14.11 -4.39
C GLU A 206 -11.22 -14.40 -5.83
N GLU A 207 -12.11 -14.83 -6.72
CA GLU A 207 -11.79 -15.09 -8.13
C GLU A 207 -11.37 -13.82 -8.88
N PHE A 208 -12.01 -12.68 -8.53
CA PHE A 208 -11.83 -11.38 -9.19
C PHE A 208 -11.05 -10.36 -8.37
N TRP A 209 -10.60 -10.72 -7.16
CA TRP A 209 -9.74 -9.86 -6.36
C TRP A 209 -8.44 -9.55 -7.13
N SER A 210 -8.10 -8.26 -7.23
CA SER A 210 -6.98 -7.75 -8.04
C SER A 210 -7.07 -8.09 -9.55
N ARG A 211 -8.24 -8.55 -10.02
CA ARG A 211 -8.54 -8.91 -11.43
C ARG A 211 -9.87 -8.32 -11.92
N GLY A 212 -10.31 -7.25 -11.27
CA GLY A 212 -11.58 -6.58 -11.52
C GLY A 212 -12.15 -5.94 -10.24
N ILE A 213 -11.91 -6.56 -9.08
CA ILE A 213 -12.27 -6.00 -7.77
C ILE A 213 -11.05 -5.34 -7.13
N SER A 214 -11.23 -4.14 -6.61
CA SER A 214 -10.22 -3.40 -5.82
C SER A 214 -10.87 -2.73 -4.61
N ALA A 215 -10.08 -2.45 -3.58
CA ALA A 215 -10.49 -1.61 -2.44
C ALA A 215 -9.72 -0.29 -2.36
N CYS A 216 -9.01 0.10 -3.42
CA CYS A 216 -8.34 1.39 -3.50
C CYS A 216 -8.50 1.97 -4.91
N ALA A 217 -9.49 2.83 -5.11
CA ALA A 217 -9.71 3.45 -6.41
C ALA A 217 -8.54 4.36 -6.81
N ILE A 218 -7.92 5.01 -5.84
CA ILE A 218 -6.78 5.92 -6.06
C ILE A 218 -5.57 5.15 -6.59
N CYS A 219 -5.32 3.96 -6.04
CA CYS A 219 -4.21 3.10 -6.40
C CYS A 219 -4.39 2.55 -7.81
N ASP A 220 -5.54 1.94 -8.08
CA ASP A 220 -5.69 1.09 -9.28
C ASP A 220 -6.45 1.77 -10.41
N GLY A 221 -7.17 2.87 -10.14
CA GLY A 221 -8.09 3.49 -11.11
C GLY A 221 -7.45 3.96 -12.42
N ALA A 222 -6.15 4.28 -12.39
CA ALA A 222 -5.38 4.67 -13.57
C ALA A 222 -4.90 3.47 -14.42
N SER A 223 -5.03 2.24 -13.90
CA SER A 223 -4.58 1.03 -14.57
C SER A 223 -5.18 0.90 -15.98
N PRO A 224 -4.41 0.39 -16.97
CA PRO A 224 -4.92 0.13 -18.31
C PRO A 224 -6.18 -0.75 -18.35
N LEU A 225 -6.41 -1.57 -17.32
CA LEU A 225 -7.60 -2.41 -17.19
C LEU A 225 -8.90 -1.59 -17.13
N PHE A 226 -8.88 -0.42 -16.50
CA PHE A 226 -10.07 0.37 -16.18
C PHE A 226 -10.25 1.58 -17.10
N LYS A 227 -9.22 1.95 -17.85
CA LYS A 227 -9.26 3.09 -18.78
C LYS A 227 -10.36 2.94 -19.83
N GLY A 228 -11.24 3.93 -19.89
CA GLY A 228 -12.39 3.99 -20.81
C GLY A 228 -13.49 2.96 -20.52
N GLN A 229 -13.43 2.22 -19.41
CA GLN A 229 -14.42 1.21 -19.07
C GLN A 229 -15.54 1.80 -18.19
N VAL A 230 -16.64 1.04 -18.04
CA VAL A 230 -17.65 1.31 -17.01
C VAL A 230 -17.18 0.66 -15.73
N LEU A 231 -17.18 1.43 -14.64
CA LEU A 231 -16.77 0.98 -13.32
C LEU A 231 -17.92 1.15 -12.32
N ALA A 232 -17.85 0.46 -11.20
CA ALA A 232 -18.75 0.65 -10.08
C ALA A 232 -17.97 0.86 -8.79
N VAL A 233 -18.53 1.67 -7.88
CA VAL A 233 -18.04 1.90 -6.52
C VAL A 233 -19.13 1.49 -5.54
N VAL A 234 -18.79 0.69 -4.54
CA VAL A 234 -19.71 0.35 -3.44
C VAL A 234 -19.41 1.23 -2.25
N GLY A 235 -20.44 1.88 -1.72
CA GLY A 235 -20.35 2.67 -0.49
C GLY A 235 -21.20 3.93 -0.56
N GLY A 236 -21.38 4.58 0.60
CA GLY A 236 -22.19 5.80 0.69
C GLY A 236 -21.61 6.89 1.58
N GLY A 237 -20.37 6.74 2.06
CA GLY A 237 -19.66 7.77 2.82
C GLY A 237 -18.79 8.65 1.92
N ASP A 238 -18.07 9.62 2.51
CA ASP A 238 -17.20 10.52 1.77
C ASP A 238 -16.16 9.77 0.91
N THR A 239 -15.52 8.74 1.46
CA THR A 239 -14.56 7.88 0.73
C THR A 239 -15.15 7.36 -0.58
N ALA A 240 -16.34 6.74 -0.55
CA ALA A 240 -16.96 6.20 -1.76
C ALA A 240 -17.28 7.30 -2.79
N THR A 241 -17.71 8.48 -2.32
CA THR A 241 -18.00 9.61 -3.22
C THR A 241 -16.74 10.24 -3.82
N GLU A 242 -15.65 10.33 -3.06
CA GLU A 242 -14.35 10.81 -3.53
C GLU A 242 -13.75 9.85 -4.55
N GLU A 243 -13.78 8.55 -4.26
CA GLU A 243 -13.31 7.51 -5.16
C GLU A 243 -14.12 7.46 -6.46
N ALA A 244 -15.46 7.57 -6.38
CA ALA A 244 -16.31 7.63 -7.58
C ALA A 244 -15.94 8.83 -8.46
N LEU A 245 -15.76 10.02 -7.88
CA LEU A 245 -15.32 11.21 -8.61
C LEU A 245 -13.93 11.03 -9.20
N TYR A 246 -12.98 10.46 -8.45
CA TYR A 246 -11.64 10.20 -8.93
C TYR A 246 -11.65 9.28 -10.16
N LEU A 247 -12.43 8.19 -10.12
CA LEU A 247 -12.52 7.23 -11.22
C LEU A 247 -13.09 7.84 -12.51
N THR A 248 -13.89 8.91 -12.44
CA THR A 248 -14.38 9.60 -13.65
C THR A 248 -13.28 10.21 -14.52
N LYS A 249 -12.05 10.36 -14.00
CA LYS A 249 -10.88 10.80 -14.77
C LYS A 249 -10.41 9.74 -15.78
N TYR A 250 -10.72 8.47 -15.54
CA TYR A 250 -10.22 7.33 -16.33
C TYR A 250 -11.34 6.50 -16.94
N ALA A 251 -12.44 6.32 -16.21
CA ALA A 251 -13.62 5.57 -16.64
C ALA A 251 -14.47 6.36 -17.64
N ARG A 252 -15.19 5.66 -18.52
CA ARG A 252 -16.23 6.31 -19.35
C ARG A 252 -17.48 6.64 -18.55
N HIS A 253 -17.76 5.86 -17.50
CA HIS A 253 -18.90 6.03 -16.61
C HIS A 253 -18.65 5.31 -15.28
N VAL A 254 -19.19 5.84 -14.18
CA VAL A 254 -19.06 5.25 -12.85
C VAL A 254 -20.45 5.06 -12.21
N HIS A 255 -20.73 3.88 -11.71
CA HIS A 255 -21.94 3.59 -10.94
C HIS A 255 -21.63 3.59 -9.45
N LEU A 256 -22.26 4.48 -8.67
CA LEU A 256 -22.14 4.50 -7.21
C LEU A 256 -23.27 3.69 -6.59
N LEU A 257 -22.96 2.52 -6.04
CA LEU A 257 -23.89 1.57 -5.44
C LEU A 257 -24.04 1.84 -3.95
N VAL A 258 -25.22 2.32 -3.56
CA VAL A 258 -25.54 2.74 -2.19
C VAL A 258 -26.61 1.82 -1.62
N ARG A 259 -26.26 1.11 -0.53
CA ARG A 259 -27.17 0.16 0.12
C ARG A 259 -28.43 0.80 0.72
N ARG A 260 -28.39 2.09 1.03
CA ARG A 260 -29.52 2.83 1.63
C ARG A 260 -30.18 3.76 0.61
N ASP A 261 -31.29 4.35 1.00
CA ASP A 261 -32.03 5.38 0.27
C ASP A 261 -31.36 6.76 0.29
N GLN A 262 -30.28 6.91 1.07
CA GLN A 262 -29.53 8.15 1.21
C GLN A 262 -28.02 7.93 1.34
N LEU A 263 -27.24 8.95 0.97
CA LEU A 263 -25.79 9.02 1.19
C LEU A 263 -25.50 9.48 2.64
N ARG A 264 -24.47 8.89 3.26
CA ARG A 264 -23.86 9.35 4.52
C ARG A 264 -22.81 10.45 4.30
N ALA A 265 -22.28 10.56 3.07
CA ALA A 265 -21.29 11.57 2.70
C ALA A 265 -21.73 12.99 3.07
N SER A 266 -20.77 13.88 3.29
CA SER A 266 -20.99 15.31 3.47
C SER A 266 -21.82 15.91 2.33
N LYS A 267 -22.60 16.96 2.62
CA LYS A 267 -23.50 17.56 1.64
C LYS A 267 -22.78 18.03 0.37
N ALA A 268 -21.59 18.62 0.54
CA ALA A 268 -20.75 19.04 -0.57
C ALA A 268 -20.35 17.87 -1.49
N MET A 269 -20.04 16.71 -0.92
CA MET A 269 -19.68 15.51 -1.70
C MET A 269 -20.90 14.89 -2.39
N GLN A 270 -22.05 14.87 -1.73
CA GLN A 270 -23.30 14.45 -2.37
C GLN A 270 -23.59 15.31 -3.61
N ASP A 271 -23.50 16.64 -3.48
CA ASP A 271 -23.79 17.56 -4.57
C ASP A 271 -22.80 17.39 -5.74
N ARG A 272 -21.52 17.13 -5.46
CA ARG A 272 -20.51 16.85 -6.51
C ARG A 272 -20.83 15.58 -7.29
N VAL A 273 -21.20 14.51 -6.60
CA VAL A 273 -21.50 13.22 -7.24
C VAL A 273 -22.81 13.28 -8.03
N ILE A 274 -23.87 13.86 -7.46
CA ILE A 274 -25.19 13.95 -8.09
C ILE A 274 -25.15 14.82 -9.36
N ASN A 275 -24.33 15.89 -9.35
CA ASN A 275 -24.21 16.79 -10.50
C ASN A 275 -23.19 16.34 -11.55
N ASN A 276 -22.49 15.21 -11.35
CA ASN A 276 -21.52 14.71 -12.32
C ASN A 276 -22.22 13.82 -13.36
N PRO A 277 -22.22 14.20 -14.66
CA PRO A 277 -22.92 13.43 -15.69
C PRO A 277 -22.32 12.05 -15.96
N ASN A 278 -21.06 11.81 -15.55
CA ASN A 278 -20.38 10.53 -15.69
C ASN A 278 -20.58 9.62 -14.47
N ILE A 279 -21.44 10.02 -13.51
CA ILE A 279 -21.80 9.19 -12.35
C ILE A 279 -23.30 8.93 -12.34
N THR A 280 -23.69 7.67 -12.09
CA THR A 280 -25.06 7.31 -11.72
C THR A 280 -25.09 6.75 -10.31
N VAL A 281 -25.89 7.35 -9.44
CA VAL A 281 -26.10 6.86 -8.07
C VAL A 281 -27.27 5.89 -8.04
N HIS A 282 -27.03 4.70 -7.50
CA HIS A 282 -28.04 3.66 -7.31
C HIS A 282 -28.33 3.50 -5.82
N TYR A 283 -29.45 4.06 -5.37
CA TYR A 283 -29.92 3.90 -4.00
C TYR A 283 -30.59 2.55 -3.78
N ASN A 284 -30.73 2.14 -2.52
CA ASN A 284 -31.33 0.86 -2.12
C ASN A 284 -30.72 -0.34 -2.87
N THR A 285 -29.46 -0.26 -3.26
CA THR A 285 -28.84 -1.23 -4.16
C THR A 285 -27.71 -1.97 -3.45
N GLU A 286 -27.83 -3.29 -3.45
CA GLU A 286 -26.83 -4.21 -2.91
C GLU A 286 -26.11 -4.94 -4.05
N THR A 287 -24.79 -5.11 -3.90
CA THR A 287 -24.01 -5.99 -4.76
C THR A 287 -24.13 -7.43 -4.26
N VAL A 288 -24.68 -8.32 -5.09
CA VAL A 288 -24.91 -9.73 -4.75
C VAL A 288 -23.71 -10.59 -5.14
N ASP A 289 -23.22 -10.44 -6.36
CA ASP A 289 -22.06 -11.19 -6.86
C ASP A 289 -21.44 -10.54 -8.12
N VAL A 290 -20.35 -11.12 -8.64
CA VAL A 290 -19.65 -10.68 -9.84
C VAL A 290 -19.86 -11.64 -11.02
N LEU A 291 -20.09 -11.08 -12.19
CA LEU A 291 -20.31 -11.80 -13.44
C LEU A 291 -19.04 -11.83 -14.28
N SER A 292 -18.89 -12.89 -15.07
CA SER A 292 -17.72 -13.10 -15.93
C SER A 292 -18.09 -13.40 -17.36
N ASN A 293 -17.27 -12.92 -18.30
CA ASN A 293 -17.40 -13.29 -19.70
C ASN A 293 -16.87 -14.71 -19.97
N THR A 294 -16.99 -15.17 -21.22
CA THR A 294 -16.51 -16.48 -21.68
C THR A 294 -14.99 -16.68 -21.57
N LYS A 295 -14.22 -15.61 -21.33
CA LYS A 295 -12.77 -15.63 -21.11
C LYS A 295 -12.39 -15.60 -19.62
N GLY A 296 -13.37 -15.69 -18.71
CA GLY A 296 -13.12 -15.67 -17.26
C GLY A 296 -12.67 -14.30 -16.73
N GLN A 297 -13.00 -13.21 -17.43
CA GLN A 297 -12.75 -11.85 -16.97
C GLN A 297 -14.04 -11.24 -16.41
N MET A 298 -13.93 -10.36 -15.42
CA MET A 298 -15.07 -9.61 -14.89
C MET A 298 -15.77 -8.84 -16.03
N SER A 299 -17.08 -9.02 -16.14
CA SER A 299 -17.90 -8.37 -17.17
C SER A 299 -19.11 -7.63 -16.62
N GLY A 300 -19.48 -7.90 -15.37
CA GLY A 300 -20.61 -7.23 -14.74
C GLY A 300 -20.76 -7.57 -13.28
N ILE A 301 -21.83 -7.04 -12.71
CA ILE A 301 -22.17 -7.15 -11.29
C ILE A 301 -23.63 -7.54 -11.20
N LEU A 302 -23.94 -8.58 -10.43
CA LEU A 302 -25.32 -8.89 -10.07
C LEU A 302 -25.73 -7.98 -8.92
N LEU A 303 -26.78 -7.19 -9.15
CA LEU A 303 -27.32 -6.24 -8.18
C LEU A 303 -28.68 -6.71 -7.70
N ARG A 304 -29.01 -6.37 -6.46
CA ARG A 304 -30.35 -6.52 -5.90
C ARG A 304 -30.82 -5.21 -5.32
N ARG A 305 -32.02 -4.79 -5.71
CA ARG A 305 -32.73 -3.69 -5.07
C ARG A 305 -33.36 -4.17 -3.77
N LEU A 306 -33.08 -3.49 -2.68
CA LEU A 306 -33.55 -3.86 -1.33
C LEU A 306 -35.01 -3.46 -1.07
N ASP A 307 -35.51 -2.47 -1.80
CA ASP A 307 -36.88 -1.99 -1.69
C ASP A 307 -37.88 -2.82 -2.52
N THR A 308 -37.44 -3.39 -3.65
CA THR A 308 -38.29 -4.20 -4.54
C THR A 308 -37.96 -5.69 -4.55
N GLY A 309 -36.75 -6.08 -4.14
CA GLY A 309 -36.22 -7.44 -4.30
C GLY A 309 -35.79 -7.77 -5.73
N GLU A 310 -35.87 -6.83 -6.67
CA GLU A 310 -35.52 -7.03 -8.08
C GLU A 310 -34.01 -7.24 -8.24
N GLU A 311 -33.63 -8.28 -9.00
CA GLU A 311 -32.24 -8.55 -9.36
C GLU A 311 -31.98 -8.12 -10.81
N THR A 312 -30.85 -7.44 -11.01
CA THR A 312 -30.45 -6.93 -12.34
C THR A 312 -28.96 -7.11 -12.55
N GLU A 313 -28.55 -7.27 -13.80
CA GLU A 313 -27.15 -7.32 -14.19
C GLU A 313 -26.68 -5.92 -14.62
N LEU A 314 -25.60 -5.44 -14.01
CA LEU A 314 -24.94 -4.20 -14.38
C LEU A 314 -23.64 -4.51 -15.14
N GLU A 315 -23.52 -4.05 -16.39
CA GLU A 315 -22.26 -4.14 -17.13
C GLU A 315 -21.21 -3.21 -16.50
N ALA A 316 -20.15 -3.80 -15.96
CA ALA A 316 -19.02 -3.09 -15.37
C ALA A 316 -17.78 -3.97 -15.41
N LYS A 317 -16.62 -3.38 -15.75
CA LYS A 317 -15.33 -4.09 -15.79
C LYS A 317 -14.49 -3.92 -14.53
N GLY A 318 -14.95 -3.08 -13.60
CA GLY A 318 -14.29 -2.89 -12.33
C GLY A 318 -15.28 -2.60 -11.22
N LEU A 319 -15.01 -3.14 -10.03
CA LEU A 319 -15.76 -2.95 -8.81
C LEU A 319 -14.82 -2.47 -7.71
N PHE A 320 -15.09 -1.29 -7.16
CA PHE A 320 -14.25 -0.64 -6.16
C PHE A 320 -14.98 -0.55 -4.83
N TYR A 321 -14.32 -0.94 -3.73
CA TYR A 321 -14.89 -0.90 -2.39
C TYR A 321 -14.53 0.38 -1.64
N GLY A 322 -15.44 1.36 -1.66
CA GLY A 322 -15.37 2.59 -0.86
C GLY A 322 -15.98 2.45 0.54
N ILE A 323 -15.88 1.26 1.16
CA ILE A 323 -16.50 0.94 2.46
C ILE A 323 -15.56 1.03 3.66
N GLY A 324 -14.32 1.51 3.42
CA GLY A 324 -13.32 1.81 4.44
C GLY A 324 -12.48 0.63 4.88
N HIS A 325 -11.61 0.87 5.86
CA HIS A 325 -10.66 -0.10 6.40
C HIS A 325 -10.94 -0.37 7.89
N SER A 326 -10.44 -1.51 8.38
CA SER A 326 -10.38 -1.85 9.80
C SER A 326 -8.91 -1.81 10.24
N PRO A 327 -8.52 -0.96 11.20
CA PRO A 327 -7.15 -0.96 11.72
C PRO A 327 -6.84 -2.27 12.44
N ASN A 328 -5.60 -2.75 12.27
CA ASN A 328 -5.12 -3.99 12.89
C ASN A 328 -4.59 -3.71 14.31
N SER A 329 -5.39 -3.06 15.15
CA SER A 329 -5.02 -2.51 16.47
C SER A 329 -5.42 -3.38 17.66
N GLN A 330 -5.95 -4.59 17.42
CA GLN A 330 -6.60 -5.43 18.43
C GLN A 330 -5.67 -5.76 19.61
N LEU A 331 -4.36 -5.88 19.39
CA LEU A 331 -3.38 -6.14 20.47
C LEU A 331 -3.19 -4.96 21.42
N LEU A 332 -3.56 -3.74 21.01
CA LEU A 332 -3.42 -2.51 21.78
C LEU A 332 -4.72 -2.06 22.46
N GLU A 333 -5.84 -2.74 22.22
CA GLU A 333 -7.12 -2.42 22.83
C GLU A 333 -7.05 -2.42 24.36
N GLY A 334 -7.52 -1.33 24.98
CA GLY A 334 -7.47 -1.15 26.44
C GLY A 334 -6.07 -0.93 27.03
N GLN A 335 -5.05 -0.77 26.18
CA GLN A 335 -3.67 -0.46 26.58
C GLN A 335 -3.20 0.91 26.09
N VAL A 336 -3.67 1.36 24.93
CA VAL A 336 -3.46 2.72 24.40
C VAL A 336 -4.80 3.37 24.05
N GLU A 337 -4.79 4.67 23.80
CA GLU A 337 -5.98 5.39 23.33
C GLU A 337 -6.24 5.07 21.85
N LEU A 338 -7.48 4.66 21.56
CA LEU A 338 -7.97 4.41 20.21
C LEU A 338 -9.13 5.35 19.91
N ASP A 339 -9.31 5.70 18.65
CA ASP A 339 -10.51 6.42 18.21
C ASP A 339 -11.75 5.50 18.18
N SER A 340 -12.92 6.08 17.91
CA SER A 340 -14.17 5.32 17.82
C SER A 340 -14.22 4.27 16.70
N SER A 341 -13.30 4.35 15.72
CA SER A 341 -13.17 3.40 14.61
C SER A 341 -12.07 2.35 14.87
N GLY A 342 -11.36 2.45 16.00
CA GLY A 342 -10.28 1.56 16.41
C GLY A 342 -8.88 1.99 15.99
N TYR A 343 -8.70 3.15 15.34
CA TYR A 343 -7.36 3.61 14.95
C TYR A 343 -6.58 4.07 16.17
N VAL A 344 -5.26 3.82 16.17
CA VAL A 344 -4.39 4.25 17.27
C VAL A 344 -4.25 5.76 17.25
N LEU A 345 -4.63 6.42 18.34
CA LEU A 345 -4.45 7.86 18.47
C LEU A 345 -3.00 8.19 18.76
N VAL A 346 -2.46 9.13 18.00
CA VAL A 346 -1.12 9.68 18.21
C VAL A 346 -1.15 11.19 18.38
N ARG A 347 -0.13 11.74 19.04
CA ARG A 347 0.04 13.19 19.11
C ARG A 347 0.31 13.73 17.70
N GLU A 348 -0.44 14.75 17.32
CA GLU A 348 -0.38 15.38 15.99
C GLU A 348 1.06 15.70 15.57
N GLY A 349 1.41 15.34 14.33
CA GLY A 349 2.76 15.54 13.79
C GLY A 349 3.84 14.58 14.33
N THR A 350 3.48 13.59 15.14
CA THR A 350 4.41 12.60 15.73
C THR A 350 3.91 11.17 15.56
N SER A 351 4.69 10.19 16.02
CA SER A 351 4.28 8.78 16.15
C SER A 351 3.94 8.37 17.59
N ASN A 352 3.88 9.33 18.52
CA ASN A 352 3.72 9.04 19.95
C ASN A 352 2.28 8.66 20.28
N THR A 353 2.08 7.48 20.85
CA THR A 353 0.77 7.07 21.39
C THR A 353 0.53 7.69 22.78
N SER A 354 -0.56 7.30 23.45
CA SER A 354 -0.81 7.67 24.86
C SER A 354 0.14 6.99 25.86
N VAL A 355 0.90 5.97 25.44
CA VAL A 355 1.88 5.26 26.28
C VAL A 355 3.30 5.62 25.84
N GLU A 356 4.10 6.17 26.77
CA GLU A 356 5.52 6.48 26.53
C GLU A 356 6.30 5.23 26.13
N GLY A 357 7.13 5.32 25.09
CA GLY A 357 7.88 4.19 24.55
C GLY A 357 7.09 3.30 23.57
N VAL A 358 5.78 3.55 23.38
CA VAL A 358 4.97 2.92 22.34
C VAL A 358 4.65 3.93 21.26
N PHE A 359 5.06 3.61 20.04
CA PHE A 359 4.85 4.41 18.84
C PHE A 359 3.95 3.67 17.87
N ALA A 360 3.18 4.40 17.07
CA ALA A 360 2.39 3.84 15.97
C ALA A 360 2.81 4.46 14.64
N ALA A 361 2.75 3.69 13.55
CA ALA A 361 3.14 4.16 12.23
C ALA A 361 2.34 3.46 11.11
N GLY A 362 2.16 4.18 10.00
CA GLY A 362 1.36 3.70 8.86
C GLY A 362 -0.13 3.69 9.12
N ASP A 363 -0.86 2.86 8.38
CA ASP A 363 -2.33 2.89 8.34
C ASP A 363 -3.02 2.56 9.67
N VAL A 364 -2.31 2.00 10.65
CA VAL A 364 -2.91 1.63 11.96
C VAL A 364 -3.31 2.84 12.82
N GLN A 365 -2.72 4.01 12.55
CA GLN A 365 -2.96 5.25 13.29
C GLN A 365 -3.71 6.31 12.46
N LEU A 366 -4.32 5.91 11.34
CA LEU A 366 -4.73 6.77 10.22
C LEU A 366 -5.28 8.15 10.65
N LEU A 367 -4.40 9.15 10.61
CA LEU A 367 -4.76 10.56 10.48
C LEU A 367 -5.11 10.80 9.00
N SER A 368 -6.19 11.52 8.76
CA SER A 368 -6.76 11.85 7.45
C SER A 368 -5.72 12.40 6.45
N TYR A 369 -5.06 11.52 5.70
CA TYR A 369 -4.29 11.89 4.50
C TYR A 369 -5.17 12.07 3.26
N LEU A 370 -6.48 11.84 3.36
CA LEU A 370 -7.45 11.97 2.25
C LEU A 370 -8.09 13.36 2.14
N SER A 371 -7.76 14.32 3.02
CA SER A 371 -8.37 15.66 3.03
C SER A 371 -7.43 16.77 2.51
N LEU A 372 -6.64 16.50 1.47
CA LEU A 372 -5.91 17.54 0.71
C LEU A 372 -6.41 17.64 -0.74
#